data_AF-A0A2R6MKA2-F1
#
_entry.id   AF-A0A2R6MKA2-F1
#
_cell.length_a   1.000
_cell.length_b   1.000
_cell.length_c   1.000
_cell.angle_alpha   90.00
_cell.angle_beta   90.00
_cell.angle_gamma   90.00
#
_symmetry.space_group_name_H-M   'P 1'
#
loop_
_entity.id
_entity.type
_entity.pdbx_description
1 polymer ?
#
loop_
_entity_poly.entity_id
_entity_poly.type
_entity_poly.pdbx_seq_one_letter_code
_entity_poly.pdbx_strand_id
1 'polypeptide(L)'
;MASVCLPLAARPVRYVFVAVVAGVILVASLLRPDPTAAPTMGPLGIVGADKWFHGLAHAALAAAIAYASVAVDGGRARLAAAVFLAVAFGIAIELLQWPVPYRTASAVDVLADAVGAGVLALAWRSLDRFVRFVPVARWAESSG
;
A
#
# COMPACT_ATOMS: atom_id res chain seq x y z
N MET A 1 13.75 -2.85 26.58
CA MET A 1 12.81 -3.35 25.54
C MET A 1 13.62 -3.60 24.28
N ALA A 2 13.60 -4.82 23.74
CA ALA A 2 14.35 -5.14 22.54
C ALA A 2 13.74 -4.40 21.33
N SER A 3 14.54 -3.59 20.64
CA SER A 3 14.15 -2.99 19.36
C SER A 3 14.62 -3.91 18.23
N VAL A 4 13.75 -4.18 17.25
CA VAL A 4 14.12 -4.94 16.05
C VAL A 4 14.79 -3.98 15.07
N CYS A 5 16.04 -4.27 14.70
CA CYS A 5 16.77 -3.52 13.67
C CYS A 5 16.33 -4.01 12.28
N LEU A 6 15.63 -3.18 11.53
CA LEU A 6 15.27 -3.47 10.15
C LEU A 6 16.24 -2.81 9.17
N PRO A 7 16.70 -3.52 8.13
CA PRO A 7 17.56 -2.96 7.11
C PRO A 7 16.84 -1.85 6.34
N LEU A 8 17.48 -0.70 6.24
CA LEU A 8 17.02 0.42 5.43
C LEU A 8 17.73 0.38 4.08
N ALA A 9 16.98 -0.02 3.05
CA ALA A 9 17.48 -0.04 1.68
C ALA A 9 17.82 1.38 1.18
N ALA A 10 18.67 1.45 0.15
CA ALA A 10 19.03 2.70 -0.50
C ALA A 10 17.77 3.43 -0.99
N ARG A 11 17.77 4.76 -0.88
CA ARG A 11 16.63 5.62 -1.26
C ARG A 11 16.02 5.26 -2.63
N PRO A 12 16.79 5.11 -3.74
CA PRO A 12 16.19 4.78 -5.04
C PRO A 12 15.47 3.43 -5.04
N VAL A 13 16.01 2.42 -4.37
CA VAL A 13 15.41 1.07 -4.29
C VAL A 13 14.03 1.14 -3.63
N ARG A 14 13.88 1.95 -2.58
CA ARG A 14 12.58 2.09 -1.89
C ARG A 14 11.52 2.74 -2.79
N TYR A 15 11.89 3.75 -3.57
CA TYR A 15 10.96 4.40 -4.50
C TYR A 15 10.66 3.54 -5.73
N VAL A 16 11.63 2.76 -6.22
CA VAL A 16 11.36 1.75 -7.26
C VAL A 16 10.37 0.71 -6.74
N PHE A 17 10.52 0.26 -5.49
CA PHE A 17 9.55 -0.65 -4.88
C PHE A 17 8.13 -0.06 -4.84
N VAL A 18 7.99 1.21 -4.45
CA VAL A 18 6.70 1.93 -4.52
C VAL A 18 6.14 1.93 -5.95
N ALA A 19 6.97 2.27 -6.94
CA ALA A 19 6.55 2.32 -8.35
C ALA A 19 6.12 0.94 -8.87
N VAL A 20 6.83 -0.13 -8.48
CA VAL A 20 6.46 -1.51 -8.83
C VAL A 20 5.12 -1.89 -8.21
N VAL A 21 4.92 -1.64 -6.92
CA VAL A 21 3.64 -1.91 -6.25
C VAL A 21 2.50 -1.14 -6.91
N ALA A 22 2.67 0.16 -7.14
CA ALA A 22 1.67 0.98 -7.83
C ALA A 22 1.39 0.47 -9.25
N GLY A 23 2.43 0.11 -10.01
CA GLY A 23 2.30 -0.44 -11.37
C GLY A 23 1.54 -1.76 -11.41
N VAL A 24 1.83 -2.68 -10.47
CA VAL A 24 1.11 -3.95 -10.35
C VAL A 24 -0.37 -3.71 -10.06
N ILE A 25 -0.69 -2.81 -9.12
CA ILE A 25 -2.07 -2.45 -8.79
C ILE A 25 -2.78 -1.87 -10.02
N LEU A 26 -2.17 -0.89 -10.69
CA LEU A 26 -2.75 -0.27 -11.88
C LEU A 26 -3.03 -1.29 -12.99
N VAL A 27 -2.06 -2.15 -13.30
CA VAL A 27 -2.23 -3.19 -14.33
C VAL A 27 -3.35 -4.13 -13.93
N ALA A 28 -3.36 -4.64 -12.69
CA ALA A 28 -4.41 -5.54 -12.21
C ALA A 28 -5.81 -4.90 -12.26
N SER A 29 -5.92 -3.61 -11.94
CA SER A 29 -7.19 -2.87 -11.99
C SER A 29 -7.69 -2.62 -13.40
N LEU A 30 -6.82 -2.53 -14.40
CA LEU A 30 -7.21 -2.29 -15.80
C LEU A 30 -7.46 -3.58 -16.60
N LEU A 31 -6.90 -4.71 -16.18
CA LEU A 31 -7.15 -5.99 -16.84
C LEU A 31 -8.64 -6.33 -16.85
N ARG A 32 -9.10 -7.02 -17.88
CA ARG A 32 -10.50 -7.45 -17.96
C ARG A 32 -10.75 -8.56 -16.92
N PRO A 33 -11.76 -8.44 -16.05
CA PRO A 33 -12.18 -9.55 -15.20
C PRO A 33 -12.66 -10.73 -16.05
N ASP A 34 -12.41 -11.96 -15.60
CA ASP A 34 -12.98 -13.14 -16.23
C ASP A 34 -14.53 -13.09 -16.12
N PRO A 35 -15.26 -13.01 -17.24
CA PRO A 35 -16.72 -12.90 -17.23
C PRO A 35 -17.41 -14.19 -16.74
N THR A 36 -16.69 -15.30 -16.66
CA THR A 36 -17.21 -16.60 -16.20
C THR A 36 -16.94 -16.86 -14.73
N ALA A 37 -16.14 -16.02 -14.08
CA ALA A 37 -15.83 -16.16 -12.66
C ALA A 37 -17.06 -15.88 -11.80
N ALA A 38 -17.40 -16.82 -10.91
CA ALA A 38 -18.48 -16.63 -9.95
C ALA A 38 -18.12 -15.52 -8.94
N PRO A 39 -19.09 -14.68 -8.53
CA PRO A 39 -18.89 -13.73 -7.45
C PRO A 39 -18.39 -14.45 -6.20
N THR A 40 -17.18 -14.12 -5.77
CA THR A 40 -16.55 -14.74 -4.61
C THR A 40 -16.63 -13.77 -3.44
N MET A 41 -17.18 -14.24 -2.31
CA MET A 41 -17.21 -13.45 -1.08
C MET A 41 -15.84 -13.44 -0.41
N GLY A 42 -15.52 -12.36 0.29
CA GLY A 42 -14.29 -12.28 1.08
C GLY A 42 -14.32 -13.15 2.34
N PRO A 43 -13.20 -13.25 3.07
CA PRO A 43 -13.03 -14.18 4.19
C PRO A 43 -14.06 -14.04 5.32
N LEU A 44 -14.63 -12.84 5.49
CA LEU A 44 -15.64 -12.57 6.53
C LEU A 44 -17.09 -12.64 6.01
N GLY A 45 -17.29 -12.85 4.70
CA GLY A 45 -18.63 -12.91 4.10
C GLY A 45 -19.40 -11.57 4.08
N ILE A 46 -18.77 -10.44 4.44
CA ILE A 46 -19.44 -9.13 4.54
C ILE A 46 -19.44 -8.38 3.20
N VAL A 47 -18.35 -8.48 2.44
CA VAL A 47 -18.14 -7.84 1.14
C VAL A 47 -17.50 -8.82 0.18
N GLY A 48 -17.58 -8.54 -1.12
CA GLY A 48 -16.91 -9.32 -2.16
C GLY A 48 -15.40 -9.38 -1.96
N ALA A 49 -14.77 -10.45 -2.47
CA ALA A 49 -13.32 -10.65 -2.40
C ALA A 49 -12.54 -9.54 -3.12
N ASP A 50 -13.13 -8.92 -4.13
CA ASP A 50 -12.61 -7.72 -4.81
C ASP A 50 -12.30 -6.59 -3.83
N LYS A 51 -13.21 -6.29 -2.90
CA LYS A 51 -13.01 -5.23 -1.89
C LYS A 51 -11.86 -5.54 -0.93
N TRP A 52 -11.65 -6.81 -0.62
CA TRP A 52 -10.50 -7.23 0.18
C TRP A 52 -9.19 -7.04 -0.58
N PHE A 53 -9.15 -7.37 -1.87
CA PHE A 53 -7.98 -7.11 -2.69
C PHE A 53 -7.68 -5.61 -2.80
N HIS A 54 -8.69 -4.77 -2.99
CA HIS A 54 -8.57 -3.32 -2.96
C HIS A 54 -7.95 -2.80 -1.66
N GLY A 55 -8.54 -3.19 -0.52
CA GLY A 55 -8.02 -2.81 0.79
C GLY A 55 -6.60 -3.29 1.04
N LEU A 56 -6.28 -4.54 0.71
CA LEU A 56 -4.93 -5.11 0.89
C LEU A 56 -3.89 -4.47 -0.03
N ALA A 57 -4.25 -4.21 -1.29
CA ALA A 57 -3.39 -3.55 -2.27
C ALA A 57 -3.03 -2.12 -1.82
N HIS A 58 -4.02 -1.33 -1.42
CA HIS A 58 -3.78 0.04 -0.98
C HIS A 58 -3.17 0.14 0.42
N ALA A 59 -3.40 -0.84 1.29
CA ALA A 59 -2.58 -1.04 2.47
C ALA A 59 -1.11 -1.23 2.09
N ALA A 60 -0.80 -2.18 1.21
CA ALA A 60 0.58 -2.43 0.77
C ALA A 60 1.24 -1.20 0.14
N LEU A 61 0.51 -0.44 -0.67
CA LEU A 61 0.98 0.81 -1.25
C LEU A 61 1.27 1.87 -0.17
N ALA A 62 0.38 2.07 0.78
CA ALA A 62 0.59 2.99 1.91
C ALA A 62 1.82 2.58 2.75
N ALA A 63 2.03 1.28 3.00
CA ALA A 63 3.24 0.75 3.64
C ALA A 63 4.49 1.10 2.83
N ALA A 64 4.48 0.87 1.52
CA ALA A 64 5.62 1.12 0.65
C ALA A 64 5.99 2.61 0.65
N ILE A 65 5.00 3.51 0.56
CA ILE A 65 5.21 4.97 0.60
C ILE A 65 5.73 5.40 1.97
N ALA A 66 5.15 4.88 3.05
CA ALA A 66 5.61 5.15 4.41
C ALA A 66 7.07 4.69 4.59
N TYR A 67 7.41 3.48 4.15
CA TYR A 67 8.77 2.94 4.21
C TYR A 67 9.77 3.77 3.40
N ALA A 68 9.41 4.15 2.17
CA ALA A 68 10.27 4.95 1.31
C ALA A 68 10.60 6.33 1.92
N SER A 69 9.67 6.88 2.69
CA SER A 69 9.75 8.18 3.35
C SER A 69 10.27 8.16 4.80
N VAL A 70 10.73 7.02 5.33
CA VAL A 70 11.26 6.90 6.71
C VAL A 70 12.34 7.93 7.07
N ALA A 71 13.12 8.38 6.09
CA ALA A 71 14.19 9.36 6.30
C ALA A 71 13.70 10.84 6.37
N VAL A 72 12.40 11.08 6.20
CA VAL A 72 11.80 12.41 6.29
C VAL A 72 11.22 12.59 7.69
N ASP A 73 11.64 13.65 8.38
CA ASP A 73 11.08 14.03 9.68
C ASP A 73 9.59 14.38 9.53
N GLY A 74 8.76 13.86 10.44
CA GLY A 74 7.31 14.14 10.39
C GLY A 74 6.37 13.01 10.76
N GLY A 75 6.86 11.88 11.29
CA GLY A 75 6.08 10.81 11.97
C GLY A 75 4.62 10.63 11.50
N ARG A 76 3.68 11.35 12.15
CA ARG A 76 2.24 11.32 11.86
C ARG A 76 1.87 11.94 10.50
N ALA A 77 2.44 13.09 10.15
CA ALA A 77 2.20 13.76 8.88
C ALA A 77 2.67 12.91 7.71
N ARG A 78 3.80 12.21 7.88
CA ARG A 78 4.31 11.23 6.91
C ARG A 78 3.31 10.09 6.66
N LEU A 79 2.79 9.47 7.73
CA LEU A 79 1.79 8.40 7.58
C LEU A 79 0.49 8.91 6.97
N ALA A 80 0.04 10.11 7.35
CA ALA A 80 -1.14 10.74 6.76
C ALA A 80 -0.94 10.99 5.26
N ALA A 81 0.23 11.48 4.85
CA ALA A 81 0.57 11.67 3.44
C ALA A 81 0.62 10.33 2.69
N ALA A 82 1.16 9.26 3.30
CA ALA A 82 1.17 7.94 2.68
C ALA A 82 -0.23 7.38 2.43
N VAL A 83 -1.14 7.52 3.42
CA VAL A 83 -2.56 7.14 3.27
C VAL A 83 -3.22 8.00 2.21
N PHE A 84 -3.04 9.32 2.25
CA PHE A 84 -3.61 10.24 1.28
C PHE A 84 -3.18 9.89 -0.15
N LEU A 85 -1.89 9.64 -0.37
CA LEU A 85 -1.37 9.27 -1.69
C LEU A 85 -1.91 7.92 -2.16
N ALA A 86 -2.04 6.93 -1.27
CA ALA A 86 -2.65 5.64 -1.63
C ALA A 86 -4.13 5.81 -2.03
N VAL A 87 -4.91 6.59 -1.28
CA VAL A 87 -6.32 6.85 -1.62
C VAL A 87 -6.46 7.67 -2.90
N ALA A 88 -5.63 8.70 -3.08
CA ALA A 88 -5.61 9.49 -4.31
C ALA A 88 -5.26 8.64 -5.53
N PHE A 89 -4.37 7.65 -5.36
CA PHE A 89 -4.05 6.68 -6.40
C PHE A 89 -5.25 5.78 -6.75
N GLY A 90 -5.96 5.25 -5.75
CA GLY A 90 -7.20 4.50 -5.96
C GLY A 90 -8.26 5.33 -6.71
N ILE A 91 -8.49 6.58 -6.29
CA ILE A 91 -9.39 7.51 -7.00
C ILE A 91 -8.94 7.73 -8.45
N ALA A 92 -7.65 7.87 -8.71
CA ALA A 92 -7.14 8.00 -10.07
C ALA A 92 -7.40 6.76 -10.92
N ILE A 93 -7.28 5.55 -10.34
CA ILE A 93 -7.63 4.29 -11.02
C ILE A 93 -9.12 4.27 -11.38
N GLU A 94 -10.00 4.63 -10.44
CA GLU A 94 -11.45 4.68 -10.68
C GLU A 94 -11.80 5.65 -11.83
N LEU A 95 -11.15 6.81 -11.87
CA LEU A 95 -11.31 7.78 -12.97
C LEU A 95 -10.79 7.22 -14.32
N LEU A 96 -9.70 6.44 -14.32
CA LEU A 96 -9.20 5.76 -15.51
C LEU A 96 -10.11 4.62 -15.97
N GLN A 97 -10.84 3.98 -15.05
CA GLN A 97 -11.80 2.94 -15.34
C GLN A 97 -13.13 3.49 -15.86
N TRP A 98 -13.48 4.73 -15.53
CA TRP A 98 -14.72 5.39 -15.98
C TRP A 98 -15.02 5.26 -17.49
N PRO A 99 -14.06 5.48 -18.42
CA PRO A 99 -14.30 5.29 -19.84
C PRO A 99 -14.19 3.83 -20.33
N VAL A 100 -13.87 2.85 -19.47
CA VAL A 100 -13.61 1.46 -19.86
C VAL A 100 -14.93 0.66 -19.87
N PRO A 101 -15.42 0.16 -21.03
CA PRO A 101 -16.78 -0.40 -21.15
C PRO A 101 -17.09 -1.62 -20.27
N TYR A 102 -16.06 -2.32 -19.79
CA TYR A 102 -16.17 -3.52 -18.96
C TYR A 102 -15.73 -3.29 -17.51
N ARG A 103 -15.56 -2.02 -17.09
CA ARG A 103 -15.30 -1.63 -15.71
C ARG A 103 -16.36 -0.63 -15.25
N THR A 104 -16.68 -0.70 -13.97
CA THR A 104 -17.62 0.23 -13.32
C THR A 104 -16.87 0.95 -12.23
N ALA A 105 -16.77 2.28 -12.33
CA ALA A 105 -16.21 3.06 -11.24
C ALA A 105 -17.09 2.93 -9.98
N SER A 106 -16.49 2.74 -8.82
CA SER A 106 -17.18 2.47 -7.57
C SER A 106 -16.64 3.30 -6.41
N ALA A 107 -17.54 4.04 -5.76
CA ALA A 107 -17.22 4.71 -4.50
C ALA A 107 -16.90 3.72 -3.37
N VAL A 108 -17.38 2.47 -3.47
CA VAL A 108 -17.12 1.42 -2.48
C VAL A 108 -15.68 0.92 -2.57
N ASP A 109 -15.07 0.93 -3.76
CA ASP A 109 -13.65 0.60 -3.93
C ASP A 109 -12.76 1.66 -3.29
N VAL A 110 -13.05 2.95 -3.53
CA VAL A 110 -12.34 4.05 -2.86
C VAL A 110 -12.43 3.95 -1.34
N LEU A 111 -13.59 3.54 -0.80
CA LEU A 111 -13.75 3.32 0.63
C LEU A 111 -12.90 2.13 1.13
N ALA A 112 -12.88 1.03 0.40
CA ALA A 112 -12.05 -0.14 0.74
C ALA A 112 -10.56 0.22 0.75
N ASP A 113 -10.11 1.00 -0.24
CA ASP A 113 -8.75 1.51 -0.35
C ASP A 113 -8.37 2.36 0.86
N ALA A 114 -9.25 3.29 1.25
CA ALA A 114 -9.06 4.17 2.40
C ALA A 114 -9.02 3.40 3.73
N VAL A 115 -9.90 2.42 3.92
CA VAL A 115 -9.93 1.57 5.11
C VAL A 115 -8.64 0.75 5.21
N GLY A 116 -8.22 0.10 4.12
CA GLY A 116 -7.00 -0.70 4.09
C GLY A 116 -5.75 0.12 4.42
N ALA A 117 -5.58 1.25 3.73
CA ALA A 117 -4.47 2.18 3.97
C ALA A 117 -4.47 2.72 5.42
N GLY A 118 -5.65 3.08 5.93
CA GLY A 118 -5.80 3.60 7.30
C GLY A 118 -5.47 2.57 8.38
N VAL A 119 -6.00 1.35 8.27
CA VAL A 119 -5.74 0.25 9.22
C VAL A 119 -4.24 -0.05 9.27
N LEU A 120 -3.59 -0.13 8.11
CA LEU A 120 -2.16 -0.36 8.06
C LEU A 120 -1.36 0.78 8.68
N ALA A 121 -1.71 2.05 8.42
CA ALA A 121 -1.04 3.18 9.03
C ALA A 121 -1.13 3.18 10.56
N LEU A 122 -2.28 2.75 11.12
CA LEU A 122 -2.47 2.57 12.56
C LEU A 122 -1.61 1.41 13.11
N ALA A 123 -1.55 0.29 12.39
CA ALA A 123 -0.69 -0.83 12.73
C ALA A 123 0.79 -0.42 12.71
N TRP A 124 1.22 0.29 11.66
CA TRP A 124 2.58 0.80 11.52
C TRP A 124 2.94 1.70 12.70
N ARG A 125 2.08 2.66 13.04
CA ARG A 125 2.30 3.56 14.19
C ARG A 125 2.49 2.77 15.50
N SER A 126 1.75 1.69 15.67
CA SER A 126 1.81 0.85 16.86
C SER A 126 3.08 -0.01 16.92
N LEU A 127 3.70 -0.28 15.76
CA LEU A 127 4.93 -1.06 15.61
C LEU A 127 6.18 -0.18 15.59
N ASP A 128 6.09 1.08 15.15
CA ASP A 128 7.22 2.02 15.06
C ASP A 128 7.94 2.20 16.41
N ARG A 129 7.21 2.05 17.53
CA ARG A 129 7.78 2.05 18.89
C ARG A 129 8.73 0.88 19.18
N PHE A 130 8.72 -0.16 18.37
CA PHE A 130 9.52 -1.38 18.53
C PHE A 130 10.57 -1.57 17.42
N VAL A 131 10.53 -0.77 16.36
CA VAL A 131 11.34 -0.95 15.16
C VAL A 131 12.34 0.20 15.03
N ARG A 132 13.61 -0.13 14.76
CA ARG A 132 14.62 0.87 14.36
C ARG A 132 15.13 0.54 12.97
N PHE A 133 15.03 1.51 12.06
CA PHE A 133 15.56 1.36 10.70
C PHE A 133 17.06 1.70 10.68
N VAL A 134 17.90 0.75 10.27
CA VAL A 134 19.36 0.89 10.22
C VAL A 134 19.83 0.79 8.75
N PRO A 135 20.60 1.76 8.23
CA PRO A 135 21.14 1.70 6.87
C PRO A 135 21.93 0.41 6.60
N VAL A 136 21.62 -0.27 5.48
CA VAL A 136 22.29 -1.52 5.07
C VAL A 136 23.80 -1.32 4.87
N ALA A 137 24.23 -0.14 4.44
CA ALA A 137 25.65 0.18 4.24
C ALA A 137 26.52 -0.03 5.51
N ARG A 138 25.95 0.20 6.70
CA ARG A 138 26.68 0.02 7.98
C ARG A 138 26.82 -1.44 8.41
N TRP A 139 26.06 -2.37 7.83
CA TRP A 139 26.15 -3.80 8.13
C TRP A 139 27.31 -4.47 7.38
N ALA A 140 27.69 -3.94 6.22
CA ALA A 140 28.82 -4.46 5.43
C ALA A 140 30.18 -4.09 6.04
N GLU A 141 30.29 -2.92 6.67
CA GLU A 141 31.54 -2.43 7.30
C GLU A 141 31.89 -3.14 8.61
N SER A 142 30.93 -3.75 9.32
CA SER A 142 31.21 -4.47 10.58
C SER A 142 31.55 -5.96 10.40
N SER A 143 31.62 -6.43 9.15
CA SER A 143 31.83 -7.84 8.79
C SER A 143 33.15 -8.07 8.05
N GLY A 144 33.99 -7.02 7.92
CA GLY A 144 35.28 -7.04 7.24
C GLY A 144 36.45 -6.87 8.22
#